data_AF-A0A944XDY4-F1
#
_entry.id   AF-A0A944XDY4-F1
#
_cell.length_a   1.000
_cell.length_b   1.000
_cell.length_c   1.000
_cell.angle_alpha   90.00
_cell.angle_beta   90.00
_cell.angle_gamma   90.00
#
_symmetry.space_group_name_H-M   'P 1'
#
loop_
_entity.id
_entity.type
_entity.pdbx_description
1 polymer ?
#
loop_
_entity_poly.entity_id
_entity_poly.type
_entity_poly.pdbx_seq_one_letter_code
_entity_poly.pdbx_strand_id
1 'polypeptide(L)'
;MKLPNFIYRFSSPKHFYSMSGKLLPWLVATSFALLVLGLYVGFAMAPTHSEQGESYRIIFLHVPAASNSMMIYMIMATSGAIFLIWRIKLADTIAAASAPIGAAFTFLALITGSIWGKPTWGTWWQWDARLTSELILLFLYFGYMALRAAMDDRQSAARSSAVLALVGVVNIPIIHFSVEWWNTLHQGATVSKIAKPSMEMTMLSSMLLMLFALSIFYAVVLLIRARGLTLQQDSRGSWVRNLPTIKTNILHWLIPVAAVGYIGFHATSTTTTPVLTVAEVITNSAAGDNIEMRGEVKTIESTGKEHKITLADLADTQDSTVKSGRKELQINFTGTLPKQLRTHWGAHITGTPVTDSDTKNMGYIRATSIAALNIRDHSKYVLASYLIALTVFLLNLLGALRTTREAKKSIARHIRQQER
;
A
#
# COMPACT_ATOMS: atom_id res chain seq x y z
N MET A 1 37.71 -19.87 -10.17
CA MET A 1 36.50 -20.58 -10.64
C MET A 1 36.01 -19.93 -11.93
N LYS A 2 36.09 -20.61 -13.09
CA LYS A 2 35.56 -20.05 -14.35
C LYS A 2 34.04 -20.12 -14.29
N LEU A 3 33.34 -18.99 -14.41
CA LEU A 3 31.88 -18.99 -14.43
C LEU A 3 31.35 -19.66 -15.72
N PRO A 4 30.22 -20.38 -15.67
CA PRO A 4 29.53 -20.89 -16.86
C PRO A 4 29.24 -19.77 -17.89
N ASN A 5 29.31 -20.09 -19.19
CA ASN A 5 29.07 -19.13 -20.30
C ASN A 5 27.74 -18.37 -20.22
N PHE A 6 26.72 -19.00 -19.61
CA PHE A 6 25.44 -18.37 -19.31
C PHE A 6 25.60 -17.16 -18.38
N ILE A 7 26.39 -17.27 -17.30
CA ILE A 7 26.56 -16.17 -16.33
C ILE A 7 27.33 -15.00 -16.97
N TYR A 8 28.27 -15.27 -17.87
CA TYR A 8 28.96 -14.22 -18.64
C TYR A 8 28.01 -13.40 -19.52
N ARG A 9 27.04 -14.06 -20.19
CA ARG A 9 26.02 -13.36 -21.00
C ARG A 9 25.14 -12.46 -20.16
N PHE A 10 24.67 -12.92 -18.99
CA PHE A 10 23.84 -12.11 -18.10
C PHE A 10 24.62 -11.05 -17.31
N SER A 11 25.95 -11.19 -17.21
CA SER A 11 26.82 -10.19 -16.60
C SER A 11 27.22 -9.06 -17.55
N SER A 12 26.95 -9.19 -18.86
CA SER A 12 27.34 -8.21 -19.87
C SER A 12 26.41 -6.97 -19.84
N PRO A 13 26.96 -5.75 -19.60
CA PRO A 13 26.21 -4.51 -19.65
C PRO A 13 25.40 -4.30 -20.94
N LYS A 14 26.01 -4.61 -22.10
CA LYS A 14 25.38 -4.52 -23.42
C LYS A 14 24.18 -5.46 -23.55
N HIS A 15 24.33 -6.71 -23.12
CA HIS A 15 23.26 -7.71 -23.20
C HIS A 15 22.11 -7.35 -22.29
N PHE A 16 22.40 -6.98 -21.03
CA PHE A 16 21.42 -6.46 -20.08
C PHE A 16 20.66 -5.25 -20.64
N TYR A 17 21.37 -4.28 -21.21
CA TYR A 17 20.77 -3.08 -21.80
C TYR A 17 19.87 -3.41 -23.00
N SER A 18 20.24 -4.37 -23.84
CA SER A 18 19.37 -4.78 -24.96
C SER A 18 18.12 -5.52 -24.48
N MET A 19 18.31 -6.54 -23.63
CA MET A 19 17.24 -7.41 -23.12
C MET A 19 16.22 -6.62 -22.30
N SER A 20 16.67 -5.80 -21.34
CA SER A 20 15.78 -5.00 -20.50
C SER A 20 14.89 -4.06 -21.31
N GLY A 21 15.36 -3.59 -22.47
CA GLY A 21 14.63 -2.64 -23.31
C GLY A 21 13.49 -3.30 -24.06
N LYS A 22 13.69 -4.56 -24.46
CA LYS A 22 12.63 -5.39 -25.07
C LYS A 22 11.59 -5.82 -24.05
N LEU A 23 12.01 -6.08 -22.81
CA LEU A 23 11.14 -6.55 -21.72
C LEU A 23 10.28 -5.43 -21.12
N LEU A 24 10.84 -4.22 -21.04
CA LEU A 24 10.22 -3.04 -20.44
C LEU A 24 8.76 -2.76 -20.88
N PRO A 25 8.40 -2.71 -22.18
CA PRO A 25 7.01 -2.43 -22.59
C PRO A 25 6.01 -3.48 -22.09
N TRP A 26 6.42 -4.76 -22.06
CA TRP A 26 5.58 -5.84 -21.55
C TRP A 26 5.37 -5.73 -20.05
N LEU A 27 6.43 -5.45 -19.28
CA LEU A 27 6.31 -5.25 -17.84
C LEU A 27 5.43 -4.05 -17.49
N VAL A 28 5.49 -2.96 -18.28
CA VAL A 28 4.59 -1.81 -18.10
C VAL A 28 3.15 -2.22 -18.35
N ALA A 29 2.86 -2.88 -19.46
CA ALA A 29 1.51 -3.31 -19.80
C ALA A 29 0.95 -4.27 -18.74
N THR A 30 1.74 -5.26 -18.30
CA THR A 30 1.34 -6.20 -17.26
C THR A 30 1.15 -5.51 -15.90
N SER A 31 2.06 -4.64 -15.49
CA SER A 31 1.93 -3.87 -14.23
C SER A 31 0.66 -3.04 -14.25
N PHE A 32 0.39 -2.34 -15.36
CA PHE A 32 -0.82 -1.54 -15.52
C PHE A 32 -2.09 -2.39 -15.45
N ALA A 33 -2.15 -3.50 -16.19
CA ALA A 33 -3.31 -4.39 -16.19
C ALA A 33 -3.60 -4.95 -14.78
N LEU A 34 -2.56 -5.40 -14.06
CA LEU A 34 -2.72 -5.91 -12.70
C LEU A 34 -3.10 -4.81 -11.69
N LEU A 35 -2.57 -3.59 -11.84
CA LEU A 35 -2.98 -2.45 -11.01
C LEU A 35 -4.47 -2.15 -11.20
N VAL A 36 -4.93 -2.00 -12.45
CA VAL A 36 -6.34 -1.72 -12.75
C VAL A 36 -7.23 -2.85 -12.23
N LEU A 37 -6.87 -4.11 -12.48
CA LEU A 37 -7.64 -5.26 -12.02
C LEU A 37 -7.65 -5.37 -10.49
N GLY A 38 -6.51 -5.19 -9.82
CA GLY A 38 -6.39 -5.24 -8.37
C GLY A 38 -7.21 -4.15 -7.67
N LEU A 39 -7.19 -2.92 -8.20
CA LEU A 39 -8.01 -1.82 -7.72
C LEU A 39 -9.49 -2.05 -8.00
N TYR A 40 -9.85 -2.54 -9.18
CA TYR A 40 -11.25 -2.85 -9.52
C TYR A 40 -11.82 -3.92 -8.59
N VAL A 41 -11.13 -5.06 -8.42
CA VAL A 41 -11.54 -6.11 -7.49
C VAL A 41 -11.60 -5.56 -6.05
N GLY A 42 -10.59 -4.77 -5.67
CA GLY A 42 -10.47 -4.24 -4.30
C GLY A 42 -11.51 -3.21 -3.94
N PHE A 43 -11.98 -2.38 -4.87
CA PHE A 43 -12.95 -1.33 -4.55
C PHE A 43 -14.36 -1.61 -5.03
N ALA A 44 -14.52 -2.20 -6.23
CA ALA A 44 -15.85 -2.43 -6.80
C ALA A 44 -16.46 -3.77 -6.38
N MET A 45 -15.63 -4.79 -6.11
CA MET A 45 -16.13 -6.14 -5.81
C MET A 45 -15.98 -6.52 -4.33
N ALA A 46 -14.91 -6.08 -3.67
CA ALA A 46 -14.65 -6.50 -2.30
C ALA A 46 -15.66 -5.86 -1.33
N PRO A 47 -16.29 -6.66 -0.45
CA PRO A 47 -17.30 -6.17 0.49
C PRO A 47 -16.67 -5.27 1.56
N THR A 48 -17.47 -4.43 2.20
CA THR A 48 -17.03 -3.65 3.37
C THR A 48 -16.62 -4.58 4.52
N HIS A 49 -15.50 -4.30 5.20
CA HIS A 49 -15.07 -5.12 6.34
C HIS A 49 -15.95 -4.87 7.57
N SER A 50 -16.40 -5.94 8.23
CA SER A 50 -17.37 -5.87 9.34
C SER A 50 -16.90 -4.98 10.50
N GLU A 51 -15.61 -5.03 10.86
CA GLU A 51 -15.05 -4.26 11.99
C GLU A 51 -14.40 -2.94 11.58
N GLN A 52 -13.92 -2.84 10.33
CA GLN A 52 -13.05 -1.74 9.88
C GLN A 52 -13.77 -0.83 8.87
N GLY A 53 -15.01 -1.12 8.49
CA GLY A 53 -15.72 -0.35 7.49
C GLY A 53 -14.94 -0.31 6.18
N GLU A 54 -14.86 0.87 5.55
CA GLU A 54 -14.11 1.10 4.31
C GLU A 54 -12.60 1.33 4.54
N SER A 55 -12.16 1.61 5.78
CA SER A 55 -10.74 1.93 6.04
C SER A 55 -9.81 0.75 5.75
N TYR A 56 -10.33 -0.48 5.81
CA TYR A 56 -9.57 -1.68 5.49
C TYR A 56 -9.02 -1.66 4.07
N ARG A 57 -9.63 -0.93 3.12
CA ARG A 57 -9.16 -0.90 1.72
C ARG A 57 -7.73 -0.36 1.60
N ILE A 58 -7.21 0.35 2.61
CA ILE A 58 -5.79 0.73 2.71
C ILE A 58 -4.88 -0.52 2.67
N ILE A 59 -5.37 -1.69 3.15
CA ILE A 59 -4.62 -2.95 3.16
C ILE A 59 -4.15 -3.37 1.76
N PHE A 60 -4.94 -3.10 0.72
CA PHE A 60 -4.63 -3.45 -0.68
C PHE A 60 -3.42 -2.67 -1.21
N LEU A 61 -3.03 -1.60 -0.54
CA LEU A 61 -1.85 -0.82 -0.84
C LEU A 61 -0.74 -1.06 0.20
N HIS A 62 -1.10 -0.99 1.48
CA HIS A 62 -0.17 -1.06 2.61
C HIS A 62 0.57 -2.39 2.67
N VAL A 63 -0.15 -3.52 2.63
CA VAL A 63 0.47 -4.85 2.75
C VAL A 63 1.36 -5.17 1.55
N PRO A 64 0.93 -4.93 0.29
CA PRO A 64 1.81 -4.96 -0.86
C PRO A 64 3.04 -4.06 -0.74
N ALA A 65 2.90 -2.86 -0.17
CA ALA A 65 4.01 -1.94 0.00
C ALA A 65 5.05 -2.45 1.02
N ALA A 66 4.60 -2.93 2.19
CA ALA A 66 5.45 -3.54 3.22
C ALA A 66 6.10 -4.85 2.73
N SER A 67 5.39 -5.64 1.92
CA SER A 67 5.96 -6.87 1.36
C SER A 67 7.07 -6.55 0.34
N ASN A 68 6.86 -5.52 -0.48
CA ASN A 68 7.85 -5.07 -1.44
C ASN A 68 9.05 -4.38 -0.78
N SER A 69 8.89 -3.62 0.30
CA SER A 69 10.03 -3.02 1.03
C SER A 69 11.01 -4.12 1.46
N MET A 70 10.52 -5.17 2.13
CA MET A 70 11.35 -6.30 2.54
C MET A 70 11.95 -7.06 1.35
N MET A 71 11.16 -7.37 0.33
CA MET A 71 11.62 -8.08 -0.87
C MET A 71 12.76 -7.30 -1.58
N ILE A 72 12.62 -5.98 -1.72
CA ILE A 72 13.63 -5.15 -2.38
C ILE A 72 14.94 -5.14 -1.58
N TYR A 73 14.86 -5.15 -0.24
CA TYR A 73 16.05 -5.20 0.60
C TYR A 73 16.77 -6.55 0.46
N MET A 74 16.00 -7.65 0.40
CA MET A 74 16.55 -8.97 0.06
C MET A 74 17.26 -8.97 -1.29
N ILE A 75 16.66 -8.36 -2.32
CA ILE A 75 17.30 -8.22 -3.64
C ILE A 75 18.60 -7.44 -3.56
N MET A 76 18.66 -6.37 -2.76
CA MET A 76 19.90 -5.62 -2.54
C MET A 76 20.97 -6.45 -1.84
N ALA A 77 20.62 -7.16 -0.76
CA ALA A 77 21.53 -8.03 -0.03
C ALA A 77 22.09 -9.14 -0.93
N THR A 78 21.22 -9.83 -1.68
CA THR A 78 21.62 -10.86 -2.64
C THR A 78 22.50 -10.28 -3.75
N SER A 79 22.16 -9.11 -4.30
CA SER A 79 22.96 -8.45 -5.33
C SER A 79 24.32 -8.00 -4.78
N GLY A 80 24.37 -7.53 -3.53
CA GLY A 80 25.60 -7.22 -2.81
C GLY A 80 26.47 -8.47 -2.62
N ALA A 81 25.89 -9.60 -2.22
CA ALA A 81 26.57 -10.89 -2.13
C ALA A 81 27.19 -11.27 -3.48
N ILE A 82 26.39 -11.17 -4.55
CA ILE A 82 26.83 -11.53 -5.90
C ILE A 82 28.00 -10.65 -6.34
N PHE A 83 27.93 -9.34 -6.05
CA PHE A 83 29.01 -8.41 -6.32
C PHE A 83 30.28 -8.74 -5.52
N LEU A 84 30.18 -9.06 -4.24
CA LEU A 84 31.34 -9.34 -3.40
C LEU A 84 32.04 -10.65 -3.80
N ILE A 85 31.28 -11.70 -4.09
CA ILE A 85 31.78 -13.05 -4.41
C ILE A 85 32.32 -13.10 -5.84
N TRP A 86 31.51 -12.71 -6.83
CA TRP A 86 31.84 -12.88 -8.26
C TRP A 86 32.33 -11.61 -8.94
N ARG A 87 32.38 -10.47 -8.23
CA ARG A 87 32.82 -9.17 -8.77
C ARG A 87 32.04 -8.71 -10.00
N ILE A 88 30.77 -9.11 -10.09
CA ILE A 88 29.86 -8.74 -11.17
C ILE A 88 29.36 -7.30 -10.95
N LYS A 89 29.88 -6.34 -11.74
CA LYS A 89 29.51 -4.91 -11.65
C LYS A 89 28.01 -4.63 -11.84
N LEU A 90 27.34 -5.47 -12.63
CA LEU A 90 25.89 -5.35 -12.84
C LEU A 90 25.12 -5.61 -11.54
N ALA A 91 25.59 -6.50 -10.67
CA ALA A 91 24.93 -6.77 -9.39
C ALA A 91 24.99 -5.55 -8.45
N ASP A 92 26.13 -4.84 -8.39
CA ASP A 92 26.21 -3.54 -7.70
C ASP A 92 25.23 -2.52 -8.29
N THR A 93 25.13 -2.48 -9.63
CA THR A 93 24.17 -1.59 -10.32
C THR A 93 22.73 -1.86 -9.91
N ILE A 94 22.34 -3.14 -9.80
CA ILE A 94 21.01 -3.53 -9.34
C ILE A 94 20.79 -3.09 -7.89
N ALA A 95 21.71 -3.39 -6.98
CA ALA A 95 21.59 -2.99 -5.58
C ALA A 95 21.47 -1.45 -5.42
N ALA A 96 22.30 -0.69 -6.15
CA ALA A 96 22.26 0.77 -6.16
C ALA A 96 20.97 1.34 -6.76
N ALA A 97 20.42 0.71 -7.80
CA ALA A 97 19.17 1.11 -8.41
C ALA A 97 17.95 0.81 -7.53
N SER A 98 17.99 -0.30 -6.78
CA SER A 98 16.93 -0.76 -5.88
C SER A 98 16.78 0.10 -4.63
N ALA A 99 17.88 0.61 -4.06
CA ALA A 99 17.88 1.33 -2.78
C ALA A 99 16.84 2.47 -2.66
N PRO A 100 16.79 3.46 -3.58
CA PRO A 100 15.79 4.53 -3.48
C PRO A 100 14.35 4.04 -3.70
N ILE A 101 14.16 2.94 -4.43
CA ILE A 101 12.83 2.36 -4.64
C ILE A 101 12.37 1.67 -3.35
N GLY A 102 13.21 0.85 -2.75
CA GLY A 102 12.91 0.17 -1.49
C GLY A 102 12.69 1.14 -0.33
N ALA A 103 13.49 2.21 -0.24
CA ALA A 103 13.27 3.30 0.72
C ALA A 103 11.87 3.89 0.59
N ALA A 104 11.42 4.13 -0.64
CA ALA A 104 10.11 4.70 -0.92
C ALA A 104 8.96 3.73 -0.60
N PHE A 105 9.13 2.43 -0.87
CA PHE A 105 8.18 1.40 -0.46
C PHE A 105 8.09 1.29 1.07
N THR A 106 9.23 1.37 1.76
CA THR A 106 9.28 1.35 3.24
C THR A 106 8.61 2.58 3.83
N PHE A 107 8.90 3.78 3.29
CA PHE A 107 8.21 5.01 3.66
C PHE A 107 6.70 4.90 3.43
N LEU A 108 6.30 4.36 2.27
CA LEU A 108 4.90 4.18 1.94
C LEU A 108 4.21 3.21 2.90
N ALA A 109 4.87 2.10 3.27
CA ALA A 109 4.37 1.17 4.27
C ALA A 109 4.16 1.86 5.62
N LEU A 110 5.15 2.61 6.11
CA LEU A 110 5.07 3.32 7.39
C LEU A 110 3.94 4.36 7.41
N ILE A 111 3.83 5.20 6.38
CA ILE A 111 2.82 6.27 6.36
C ILE A 111 1.41 5.71 6.17
N THR A 112 1.21 4.76 5.26
CA THR A 112 -0.10 4.13 5.05
C THR A 112 -0.52 3.28 6.25
N GLY A 113 0.43 2.63 6.91
CA GLY A 113 0.20 1.89 8.16
C GLY A 113 -0.21 2.82 9.29
N SER A 114 0.41 3.99 9.40
CA SER A 114 0.02 5.02 10.36
C SER A 114 -1.39 5.56 10.10
N ILE A 115 -1.69 5.87 8.83
CA ILE A 115 -3.00 6.34 8.38
C ILE A 115 -4.09 5.29 8.64
N TRP A 116 -3.80 4.01 8.45
CA TRP A 116 -4.71 2.91 8.73
C TRP A 116 -4.83 2.59 10.23
N GLY A 117 -3.76 2.77 11.00
CA GLY A 117 -3.74 2.56 12.43
C GLY A 117 -4.63 3.53 13.19
N LYS A 118 -4.73 4.80 12.74
CA LYS A 118 -5.57 5.80 13.41
C LYS A 118 -7.05 5.41 13.53
N PRO A 119 -7.76 5.04 12.44
CA PRO A 119 -9.11 4.52 12.56
C PRO A 119 -9.08 3.17 13.28
N THR A 120 -8.26 2.21 12.86
CA THR A 120 -8.35 0.82 13.34
C THR A 120 -8.06 0.64 14.84
N TRP A 121 -7.03 1.32 15.36
CA TRP A 121 -6.52 1.13 16.73
C TRP A 121 -6.51 2.41 17.57
N GLY A 122 -6.94 3.55 17.01
CA GLY A 122 -7.02 4.83 17.72
C GLY A 122 -5.71 5.62 17.81
N THR A 123 -4.59 5.03 17.38
CA THR A 123 -3.25 5.64 17.40
C THR A 123 -2.60 5.65 16.01
N TRP A 124 -1.79 6.68 15.73
CA TRP A 124 -0.99 6.78 14.51
C TRP A 124 0.29 5.94 14.58
N TRP A 125 0.78 5.66 15.79
CA TRP A 125 2.04 4.97 16.01
C TRP A 125 2.03 4.22 17.32
N GLN A 126 2.69 3.07 17.33
CA GLN A 126 3.01 2.31 18.53
C GLN A 126 4.44 1.81 18.40
N TRP A 127 5.21 1.87 19.48
CA TRP A 127 6.59 1.38 19.51
C TRP A 127 6.63 -0.15 19.70
N ASP A 128 6.00 -0.89 18.79
CA ASP A 128 6.07 -2.35 18.77
C ASP A 128 7.22 -2.86 17.89
N ALA A 129 7.51 -4.15 17.99
CA ALA A 129 8.63 -4.78 17.29
C ALA A 129 8.51 -4.68 15.76
N ARG A 130 7.30 -4.72 15.20
CA ARG A 130 7.08 -4.65 13.75
C ARG A 130 7.29 -3.24 13.23
N LEU A 131 6.63 -2.26 13.84
CA LEU A 131 6.74 -0.85 13.44
C LEU A 131 8.18 -0.36 13.57
N THR A 132 8.82 -0.71 14.68
CA THR A 132 10.20 -0.31 14.95
C THR A 132 11.16 -0.96 13.95
N SER A 133 11.00 -2.25 13.63
CA SER A 133 11.88 -2.91 12.66
C SER A 133 11.64 -2.45 11.21
N GLU A 134 10.41 -2.11 10.82
CA GLU A 134 10.13 -1.48 9.52
C GLU A 134 10.72 -0.06 9.45
N LEU A 135 10.70 0.71 10.54
CA LEU A 135 11.39 2.00 10.62
C LEU A 135 12.91 1.85 10.52
N ILE A 136 13.48 0.84 11.20
CA ILE A 136 14.91 0.50 11.07
C ILE A 136 15.22 0.13 9.62
N LEU A 137 14.35 -0.58 8.91
CA LEU A 137 14.53 -0.89 7.49
C LEU A 137 14.65 0.39 6.64
N LEU A 138 13.84 1.41 6.93
CA LEU A 138 13.93 2.70 6.25
C LEU A 138 15.30 3.36 6.49
N PHE A 139 15.79 3.33 7.72
CA PHE A 139 17.12 3.85 8.04
C PHE A 139 18.25 3.01 7.42
N LEU A 140 18.09 1.70 7.29
CA LEU A 140 19.05 0.86 6.58
C LEU A 140 19.13 1.22 5.08
N TYR A 141 18.01 1.54 4.45
CA TYR A 141 18.00 2.07 3.08
C TYR A 141 18.71 3.42 2.97
N PHE A 142 18.43 4.36 3.89
CA PHE A 142 19.10 5.65 3.91
C PHE A 142 20.59 5.51 4.21
N GLY A 143 20.98 4.64 5.14
CA GLY A 143 22.37 4.32 5.44
C GLY A 143 23.11 3.78 4.23
N TYR A 144 22.48 2.85 3.48
CA TYR A 144 23.05 2.36 2.22
C TYR A 144 23.26 3.47 1.19
N MET A 145 22.25 4.35 1.00
CA MET A 145 22.36 5.46 0.06
C MET A 145 23.41 6.49 0.49
N ALA A 146 23.43 6.85 1.78
CA ALA A 146 24.36 7.80 2.35
C ALA A 146 25.81 7.30 2.26
N LEU A 147 26.05 6.03 2.59
CA LEU A 147 27.36 5.41 2.50
C LEU A 147 27.91 5.42 1.07
N ARG A 148 27.05 5.17 0.06
CA ARG A 148 27.45 5.30 -1.35
C ARG A 148 27.75 6.74 -1.76
N ALA A 149 27.03 7.71 -1.20
CA ALA A 149 27.21 9.12 -1.52
C ALA A 149 28.43 9.74 -0.82
N ALA A 150 28.83 9.22 0.33
CA ALA A 150 29.94 9.73 1.13
C ALA A 150 31.33 9.28 0.63
N MET A 151 31.40 8.32 -0.30
CA MET A 151 32.65 7.75 -0.79
C MET A 151 32.90 8.15 -2.26
N ASP A 152 34.05 8.78 -2.52
CA ASP A 152 34.46 9.17 -3.88
C ASP A 152 34.86 7.95 -4.73
N ASP A 153 35.60 7.00 -4.14
CA ASP A 153 35.96 5.78 -4.84
C ASP A 153 34.74 4.85 -4.99
N ARG A 154 34.27 4.73 -6.22
CA ARG A 154 33.11 3.91 -6.58
C ARG A 154 33.24 2.45 -6.13
N GLN A 155 34.46 1.88 -6.19
CA GLN A 155 34.64 0.47 -5.85
C GLN A 155 34.56 0.25 -4.34
N SER A 156 35.15 1.14 -3.55
CA SER A 156 35.04 1.16 -2.10
C SER A 156 33.60 1.44 -1.66
N ALA A 157 32.91 2.39 -2.30
CA ALA A 157 31.49 2.66 -2.09
C ALA A 157 30.63 1.40 -2.29
N ALA A 158 30.83 0.69 -3.41
CA ALA A 158 30.12 -0.54 -3.73
C ALA A 158 30.38 -1.65 -2.71
N ARG A 159 31.65 -1.84 -2.29
CA ARG A 159 32.01 -2.88 -1.31
C ARG A 159 31.41 -2.60 0.06
N SER A 160 31.59 -1.39 0.60
CA SER A 160 31.11 -1.03 1.94
C SER A 160 29.58 -1.10 2.01
N SER A 161 28.90 -0.65 0.96
CA SER A 161 27.44 -0.66 0.92
C SER A 161 26.88 -2.07 0.72
N ALA A 162 27.56 -2.93 -0.04
CA ALA A 162 27.20 -4.35 -0.15
C ALA A 162 27.31 -5.07 1.20
N VAL A 163 28.36 -4.78 2.00
CA VAL A 163 28.49 -5.32 3.36
C VAL A 163 27.35 -4.82 4.26
N LEU A 164 27.03 -3.52 4.22
CA LEU A 164 25.91 -2.98 4.98
C LEU A 164 24.58 -3.66 4.62
N ALA A 165 24.29 -3.86 3.33
CA ALA A 165 23.07 -4.54 2.89
C ALA A 165 23.02 -6.01 3.37
N LEU A 166 24.16 -6.71 3.39
CA LEU A 166 24.22 -8.07 3.91
C LEU A 166 23.98 -8.14 5.41
N VAL A 167 24.56 -7.23 6.19
CA VAL A 167 24.33 -7.18 7.64
C VAL A 167 22.88 -6.80 7.94
N GLY A 168 22.34 -5.80 7.22
CA GLY A 168 20.98 -5.32 7.39
C GLY A 168 19.89 -6.36 7.05
N VAL A 169 20.23 -7.41 6.28
CA VAL A 169 19.27 -8.47 5.90
C VAL A 169 18.70 -9.20 7.13
N VAL A 170 19.44 -9.20 8.25
CA VAL A 170 19.00 -9.77 9.53
C VAL A 170 17.73 -9.09 10.05
N ASN A 171 17.48 -7.83 9.66
CA ASN A 171 16.25 -7.13 10.04
C ASN A 171 14.99 -7.73 9.37
N ILE A 172 15.12 -8.42 8.24
CA ILE A 172 13.97 -8.95 7.49
C ILE A 172 13.24 -10.07 8.26
N PRO A 173 13.93 -11.10 8.81
CA PRO A 173 13.30 -12.05 9.71
C PRO A 173 12.65 -11.40 10.94
N ILE A 174 13.27 -10.35 11.50
CA ILE A 174 12.72 -9.63 12.67
C ILE A 174 11.38 -9.00 12.31
N ILE A 175 11.27 -8.32 11.16
CA ILE A 175 10.00 -7.74 10.69
C ILE A 175 8.96 -8.84 10.47
N HIS A 176 9.33 -9.92 9.76
CA HIS A 176 8.39 -10.97 9.39
C HIS A 176 7.80 -11.67 10.62
N PHE A 177 8.66 -12.19 11.49
CA PHE A 177 8.29 -12.97 12.67
C PHE A 177 7.93 -12.10 13.88
N SER A 178 8.02 -10.77 13.78
CA SER A 178 7.65 -9.86 14.88
C SER A 178 6.25 -10.09 15.47
N VAL A 179 5.29 -10.52 14.65
CA VAL A 179 3.92 -10.87 15.08
C VAL A 179 3.80 -12.19 15.83
N GLU A 180 4.78 -13.07 15.67
CA GLU A 180 4.82 -14.36 16.37
C GLU A 180 5.67 -14.24 17.65
N TRP A 181 6.75 -13.46 17.60
CA TRP A 181 7.69 -13.31 18.70
C TRP A 181 7.23 -12.33 19.78
N TRP A 182 6.40 -11.33 19.45
CA TRP A 182 5.95 -10.31 20.40
C TRP A 182 4.46 -10.00 20.30
N ASN A 183 3.92 -9.46 21.41
CA ASN A 183 2.60 -8.85 21.42
C ASN A 183 2.62 -7.56 20.60
N THR A 184 1.78 -7.48 19.57
CA THR A 184 1.66 -6.32 18.68
C THR A 184 0.19 -6.03 18.39
N LEU A 185 -0.10 -4.79 17.99
CA LEU A 185 -1.40 -4.40 17.44
C LEU A 185 -1.69 -5.10 16.10
N HIS A 186 -0.67 -5.64 15.44
CA HIS A 186 -0.79 -6.26 14.13
C HIS A 186 -1.49 -7.61 14.23
N GLN A 187 -2.48 -7.80 13.35
CA GLN A 187 -3.06 -9.11 13.13
C GLN A 187 -1.98 -10.07 12.61
N GLY A 188 -2.02 -11.33 13.07
CA GLY A 188 -1.14 -12.38 12.57
C GLY A 188 -1.29 -12.58 11.05
N ALA A 189 -0.32 -13.23 10.42
CA ALA A 189 -0.27 -13.36 8.97
C ALA A 189 -1.57 -13.95 8.37
N THR A 190 -2.24 -13.17 7.51
CA THR A 190 -3.53 -13.52 6.91
C THR A 190 -3.41 -14.65 5.87
N VAL A 191 -2.24 -14.75 5.22
CA VAL A 191 -1.96 -15.61 4.05
C VAL A 191 -1.37 -16.97 4.42
N SER A 192 -0.77 -17.13 5.61
CA SER A 192 -0.05 -18.36 5.99
C SER A 192 -0.94 -19.56 6.32
N LYS A 193 -2.28 -19.40 6.26
CA LYS A 193 -3.24 -20.50 6.43
C LYS A 193 -3.84 -20.91 5.08
N ILE A 194 -3.05 -21.60 4.27
CA ILE A 194 -3.42 -22.07 2.91
C ILE A 194 -4.74 -22.86 2.90
N ALA A 195 -5.06 -23.60 3.97
CA ALA A 195 -6.29 -24.38 4.06
C ALA A 195 -7.55 -23.56 4.41
N LYS A 196 -7.40 -22.38 5.02
CA LYS A 196 -8.49 -21.48 5.41
C LYS A 196 -7.95 -20.04 5.46
N PRO A 197 -8.01 -19.28 4.35
CA PRO A 197 -7.69 -17.87 4.38
C PRO A 197 -8.53 -17.19 5.46
N SER A 198 -7.88 -16.39 6.31
CA SER A 198 -8.58 -15.63 7.36
C SER A 198 -9.33 -14.41 6.82
N MET A 199 -9.34 -14.23 5.50
CA MET A 199 -9.89 -13.10 4.77
C MET A 199 -10.78 -13.64 3.64
N GLU A 200 -11.84 -12.90 3.34
CA GLU A 200 -12.74 -13.20 2.22
C GLU A 200 -11.96 -13.25 0.89
N MET A 201 -12.35 -14.14 -0.02
CA MET A 201 -11.58 -14.48 -1.21
C MET A 201 -11.40 -13.30 -2.18
N THR A 202 -12.39 -12.41 -2.32
CA THR A 202 -12.27 -11.21 -3.16
C THR A 202 -11.29 -10.20 -2.56
N MET A 203 -11.30 -10.02 -1.24
CA MET A 203 -10.30 -9.20 -0.53
C MET A 203 -8.88 -9.76 -0.71
N LEU A 204 -8.69 -11.07 -0.52
CA LEU A 204 -7.40 -11.73 -0.74
C LEU A 204 -6.94 -11.59 -2.18
N SER A 205 -7.84 -11.77 -3.15
CA SER A 205 -7.55 -11.66 -4.57
C SER A 205 -7.07 -10.26 -4.94
N SER A 206 -7.73 -9.21 -4.44
CA SER A 206 -7.27 -7.83 -4.62
C SER A 206 -5.88 -7.62 -4.02
N MET A 207 -5.65 -8.08 -2.79
CA MET A 207 -4.35 -7.93 -2.12
C MET A 207 -3.22 -8.62 -2.90
N LEU A 208 -3.44 -9.84 -3.41
CA LEU A 208 -2.46 -10.57 -4.22
C LEU A 208 -2.22 -9.91 -5.58
N LEU A 209 -3.28 -9.46 -6.26
CA LEU A 209 -3.17 -8.71 -7.51
C LEU A 209 -2.33 -7.46 -7.32
N MET A 210 -2.61 -6.68 -6.26
CA MET A 210 -1.84 -5.49 -5.92
C MET A 210 -0.40 -5.81 -5.52
N LEU A 211 -0.15 -6.92 -4.80
CA LEU A 211 1.20 -7.40 -4.49
C LEU A 211 2.01 -7.62 -5.76
N PHE A 212 1.48 -8.40 -6.71
CA PHE A 212 2.17 -8.65 -7.98
C PHE A 212 2.28 -7.38 -8.83
N ALA A 213 1.24 -6.54 -8.86
CA ALA A 213 1.24 -5.29 -9.59
C ALA A 213 2.38 -4.36 -9.14
N LEU A 214 2.55 -4.20 -7.82
CA LEU A 214 3.62 -3.40 -7.24
C LEU A 214 5.00 -4.03 -7.39
N SER A 215 5.11 -5.36 -7.33
CA SER A 215 6.38 -6.06 -7.61
C SER A 215 6.85 -5.88 -9.05
N ILE A 216 5.92 -5.93 -10.01
CA ILE A 216 6.24 -5.65 -11.42
C ILE A 216 6.51 -4.16 -11.63
N PHE A 217 5.78 -3.26 -10.95
CA PHE A 217 6.08 -1.83 -10.97
C PHE A 217 7.52 -1.55 -10.47
N TYR A 218 7.93 -2.18 -9.37
CA TYR A 218 9.32 -2.16 -8.91
C TYR A 218 10.27 -2.62 -10.01
N ALA A 219 9.99 -3.74 -10.68
CA ALA A 219 10.84 -4.23 -11.77
C ALA A 219 10.95 -3.22 -12.92
N VAL A 220 9.85 -2.53 -13.29
CA VAL A 220 9.87 -1.46 -14.30
C VAL A 220 10.80 -0.32 -13.88
N VAL A 221 10.61 0.23 -12.67
CA VAL A 221 11.42 1.36 -12.17
C VAL A 221 12.88 0.95 -12.01
N LEU A 222 13.13 -0.26 -11.51
CA LEU A 222 14.46 -0.86 -11.40
C LEU A 222 15.15 -0.91 -12.75
N LEU A 223 14.50 -1.48 -13.78
CA LEU A 223 15.11 -1.60 -15.11
C LEU A 223 15.43 -0.24 -15.70
N ILE A 224 14.54 0.76 -15.57
CA ILE A 224 14.83 2.13 -16.04
C ILE A 224 16.06 2.70 -15.33
N ARG A 225 16.12 2.60 -13.99
CA ARG A 225 17.27 3.08 -13.19
C ARG A 225 18.55 2.35 -13.55
N ALA A 226 18.53 1.02 -13.55
CA ALA A 226 19.68 0.17 -13.78
C ALA A 226 20.24 0.36 -15.20
N ARG A 227 19.39 0.54 -16.21
CA ARG A 227 19.82 0.91 -17.57
C ARG A 227 20.55 2.25 -17.59
N GLY A 228 19.98 3.27 -16.95
CA GLY A 228 20.60 4.59 -16.83
C GLY A 228 21.94 4.55 -16.12
N LEU A 229 22.03 3.84 -14.99
CA LEU A 229 23.29 3.64 -14.27
C LEU A 229 24.30 2.88 -15.10
N THR A 230 23.90 1.80 -15.78
CA THR A 230 24.78 1.00 -16.66
C THR A 230 25.41 1.88 -17.75
N LEU A 231 24.62 2.74 -18.40
CA LEU A 231 25.11 3.69 -19.39
C LEU A 231 26.10 4.71 -18.80
N GLN A 232 25.92 5.12 -17.54
CA GLN A 232 26.86 6.00 -16.87
C GLN A 232 28.19 5.28 -16.55
N GLN A 233 28.15 4.01 -16.15
CA GLN A 233 29.36 3.25 -15.85
C GLN A 233 30.17 2.95 -17.11
N ASP A 234 29.48 2.58 -18.18
CA ASP A 234 30.06 2.16 -19.45
C ASP A 234 30.08 3.30 -20.49
N SER A 235 30.06 4.57 -20.06
CA SER A 235 29.92 5.72 -20.97
C SER A 235 30.99 5.79 -22.05
N ARG A 236 32.17 5.21 -21.80
CA ARG A 236 33.31 5.12 -22.73
C ARG A 236 33.33 3.84 -23.57
N GLY A 237 32.40 2.91 -23.32
CA GLY A 237 32.32 1.64 -24.03
C GLY A 237 31.97 1.83 -25.51
N SER A 238 32.63 1.09 -26.39
CA SER A 238 32.34 1.10 -27.84
C SER A 238 30.87 0.78 -28.15
N TRP A 239 30.26 -0.11 -27.35
CA TRP A 239 28.85 -0.47 -27.51
C TRP A 239 27.89 0.67 -27.22
N VAL A 240 28.23 1.60 -26.32
CA VAL A 240 27.41 2.78 -25.99
C VAL A 240 27.45 3.80 -27.11
N ARG A 241 28.64 4.01 -27.71
CA ARG A 241 28.82 4.90 -28.87
C ARG A 241 28.00 4.47 -30.09
N ASN A 242 27.81 3.17 -30.25
CA ASN A 242 27.06 2.60 -31.37
C ASN A 242 25.54 2.48 -31.10
N LEU A 243 25.04 3.02 -29.97
CA LEU A 243 23.60 3.02 -29.72
C LEU A 243 22.90 4.07 -30.58
N PRO A 244 21.77 3.74 -31.23
CA PRO A 244 20.92 4.76 -31.85
C PRO A 244 20.44 5.74 -30.77
N THR A 245 20.16 6.98 -31.19
CA THR A 245 19.74 8.08 -30.31
C THR A 245 18.68 7.60 -29.32
N ILE A 246 19.02 7.57 -28.03
CA ILE A 246 18.15 7.04 -26.99
C ILE A 246 16.93 7.99 -26.88
N LYS A 247 15.78 7.63 -27.45
CA LYS A 247 14.53 8.37 -27.26
C LYS A 247 13.91 7.96 -25.92
N THR A 248 13.72 8.92 -25.01
CA THR A 248 12.89 8.74 -23.81
C THR A 248 11.65 9.59 -24.03
N ASN A 249 10.61 9.00 -24.61
CA ASN A 249 9.30 9.64 -24.57
C ASN A 249 8.68 9.26 -23.21
N ILE A 250 8.29 10.27 -22.44
CA ILE A 250 7.93 10.14 -21.02
C ILE A 250 6.45 9.76 -20.84
N LEU A 251 5.62 10.06 -21.84
CA LEU A 251 4.17 9.94 -21.75
C LEU A 251 3.71 8.49 -21.55
N HIS A 252 4.33 7.52 -22.23
CA HIS A 252 3.95 6.11 -22.07
C HIS A 252 4.27 5.55 -20.68
N TRP A 253 5.13 6.21 -19.90
CA TRP A 253 5.47 5.80 -18.54
C TRP A 253 4.54 6.39 -17.47
N LEU A 254 3.80 7.47 -17.80
CA LEU A 254 2.94 8.19 -16.84
C LEU A 254 1.49 7.69 -16.84
N ILE A 255 1.04 7.06 -17.93
CA ILE A 255 -0.34 6.54 -18.08
C ILE A 255 -0.72 5.56 -16.95
N PRO A 256 0.14 4.61 -16.53
CA PRO A 256 -0.20 3.70 -15.46
C PRO A 256 -0.40 4.38 -14.10
N VAL A 257 0.33 5.47 -13.89
CA VAL A 257 0.34 6.18 -12.62
C VAL A 257 -0.93 7.04 -12.49
N ALA A 258 -1.35 7.70 -13.56
CA ALA A 258 -2.57 8.51 -13.58
C ALA A 258 -3.85 7.68 -13.29
N ALA A 259 -3.92 6.44 -13.75
CA ALA A 259 -5.09 5.58 -13.53
C ALA A 259 -5.29 5.17 -12.07
N VAL A 260 -4.21 5.01 -11.29
CA VAL A 260 -4.28 4.70 -9.85
C VAL A 260 -5.01 5.82 -9.10
N GLY A 261 -4.72 7.09 -9.44
CA GLY A 261 -5.39 8.24 -8.86
C GLY A 261 -6.87 8.34 -9.25
N TYR A 262 -7.18 8.10 -10.53
CA TYR A 262 -8.55 8.21 -11.05
C TYR A 262 -9.48 7.11 -10.51
N ILE A 263 -9.03 5.85 -10.50
CA ILE A 263 -9.83 4.72 -10.01
C ILE A 263 -10.02 4.82 -8.49
N GLY A 264 -8.97 5.17 -7.74
CA GLY A 264 -9.08 5.38 -6.29
C GLY A 264 -10.07 6.50 -5.94
N PHE A 265 -10.05 7.61 -6.69
CA PHE A 265 -10.99 8.72 -6.51
C PHE A 265 -12.44 8.33 -6.83
N HIS A 266 -12.67 7.67 -7.97
CA HIS A 266 -14.03 7.28 -8.34
C HIS A 266 -14.61 6.17 -7.46
N ALA A 267 -13.78 5.24 -7.02
CA ALA A 267 -14.27 4.14 -6.22
C ALA A 267 -14.58 4.54 -4.77
N THR A 268 -13.98 5.62 -4.24
CA THR A 268 -14.45 6.24 -2.98
C THR A 268 -15.78 6.99 -3.11
N SER A 269 -16.21 7.30 -4.34
CA SER A 269 -17.47 8.01 -4.61
C SER A 269 -18.64 7.10 -5.02
N THR A 270 -18.42 5.78 -5.18
CA THR A 270 -19.46 4.87 -5.69
C THR A 270 -19.44 3.50 -5.00
N THR A 271 -20.05 3.38 -3.82
CA THR A 271 -20.77 2.20 -3.27
C THR A 271 -21.19 2.55 -1.84
N THR A 272 -22.41 2.31 -1.36
CA THR A 272 -23.27 1.11 -1.44
C THR A 272 -24.75 1.53 -1.30
N THR A 273 -25.67 0.57 -1.32
CA THR A 273 -27.08 0.62 -0.87
C THR A 273 -27.41 1.78 0.08
N PRO A 274 -28.60 2.41 0.00
CA PRO A 274 -28.96 3.50 0.90
C PRO A 274 -29.05 2.97 2.33
N VAL A 275 -27.93 3.01 3.05
CA VAL A 275 -27.88 2.73 4.46
C VAL A 275 -28.41 3.97 5.13
N LEU A 276 -29.63 3.87 5.64
CA LEU A 276 -30.36 5.02 6.15
C LEU A 276 -29.65 5.59 7.39
N THR A 277 -29.59 6.90 7.48
CA THR A 277 -29.25 7.61 8.71
C THR A 277 -30.37 7.50 9.73
N VAL A 278 -30.06 7.74 11.02
CA VAL A 278 -31.09 7.74 12.07
C VAL A 278 -32.24 8.71 11.73
N ALA A 279 -31.91 9.88 11.15
CA ALA A 279 -32.91 10.86 10.75
C ALA A 279 -33.81 10.36 9.62
N GLU A 280 -33.26 9.72 8.60
CA GLU A 280 -34.02 9.18 7.45
C GLU A 280 -34.96 8.05 7.85
N VAL A 281 -34.52 7.16 8.77
CA VAL A 281 -35.40 6.11 9.29
C VAL A 281 -36.59 6.73 10.02
N ILE A 282 -36.35 7.74 10.86
CA ILE A 282 -37.40 8.44 11.62
C ILE A 282 -38.42 9.11 10.70
N THR A 283 -38.00 9.60 9.53
CA THR A 283 -38.89 10.32 8.62
C THR A 283 -39.58 9.42 7.59
N ASN A 284 -38.94 8.34 7.13
CA ASN A 284 -39.34 7.68 5.88
C ASN A 284 -39.61 6.16 5.98
N SER A 285 -39.37 5.51 7.12
CA SER A 285 -39.53 4.05 7.21
C SER A 285 -40.96 3.63 7.55
N ALA A 286 -41.61 2.91 6.62
CA ALA A 286 -42.88 2.24 6.87
C ALA A 286 -42.68 1.04 7.81
N ALA A 287 -43.62 0.83 8.73
CA ALA A 287 -43.59 -0.28 9.66
C ALA A 287 -43.64 -1.62 8.90
N GLY A 288 -42.73 -2.55 9.22
CA GLY A 288 -42.77 -3.94 8.75
C GLY A 288 -41.63 -4.38 7.82
N ASP A 289 -40.95 -3.46 7.14
CA ASP A 289 -39.83 -3.81 6.26
C ASP A 289 -38.51 -3.91 7.03
N ASN A 290 -37.66 -4.87 6.66
CA ASN A 290 -36.32 -4.99 7.21
C ASN A 290 -35.42 -3.90 6.58
N ILE A 291 -34.80 -3.08 7.42
CA ILE A 291 -33.97 -1.95 7.00
C ILE A 291 -32.52 -2.15 7.41
N GLU A 292 -31.61 -1.50 6.68
CA GLU A 292 -30.22 -1.33 7.06
C GLU A 292 -29.96 0.15 7.39
N MET A 293 -29.36 0.40 8.55
CA MET A 293 -29.08 1.75 9.01
C MET A 293 -27.74 1.89 9.73
N ARG A 294 -27.31 3.14 9.91
CA ARG A 294 -26.10 3.49 10.66
C ARG A 294 -26.35 4.64 11.63
N GLY A 295 -25.63 4.62 12.75
CA GLY A 295 -25.68 5.67 13.77
C GLY A 295 -24.50 5.60 14.74
N GLU A 296 -24.27 6.66 15.50
CA GLU A 296 -23.33 6.70 16.62
C GLU A 296 -24.02 6.15 17.89
N VAL A 297 -23.44 5.13 18.50
CA VAL A 297 -23.85 4.58 19.80
C VAL A 297 -23.65 5.60 20.90
N LYS A 298 -24.72 6.01 21.57
CA LYS A 298 -24.68 6.92 22.71
C LYS A 298 -24.65 6.16 24.03
N THR A 299 -25.52 5.17 24.17
CA THR A 299 -25.64 4.36 25.38
C THR A 299 -25.86 2.90 25.01
N ILE A 300 -25.41 2.02 25.89
CA ILE A 300 -25.63 0.58 25.80
C ILE A 300 -26.07 0.11 27.18
N GLU A 301 -27.32 -0.32 27.31
CA GLU A 301 -27.87 -0.93 28.51
C GLU A 301 -28.07 -2.42 28.26
N SER A 302 -27.51 -3.27 29.11
CA SER A 302 -27.52 -4.72 28.92
C SER A 302 -28.13 -5.41 30.13
N THR A 303 -29.14 -6.26 29.89
CA THR A 303 -29.76 -7.13 30.90
C THR A 303 -29.73 -8.56 30.40
N GLY A 304 -28.75 -9.35 30.86
CA GLY A 304 -28.54 -10.71 30.37
C GLY A 304 -28.15 -10.74 28.88
N LYS A 305 -28.99 -11.32 28.03
CA LYS A 305 -28.81 -11.37 26.56
C LYS A 305 -29.59 -10.28 25.83
N GLU A 306 -30.29 -9.41 26.53
CA GLU A 306 -31.06 -8.32 25.96
C GLU A 306 -30.30 -7.00 26.09
N HIS A 307 -30.26 -6.25 25.00
CA HIS A 307 -29.51 -5.02 24.88
C HIS A 307 -30.40 -3.91 24.33
N LYS A 308 -30.44 -2.78 25.04
CA LYS A 308 -31.04 -1.53 24.57
C LYS A 308 -29.92 -0.58 24.22
N ILE A 309 -29.85 -0.16 22.97
CA ILE A 309 -28.78 0.69 22.45
C ILE A 309 -29.41 1.96 21.90
N THR A 310 -28.95 3.11 22.33
CA THR A 310 -29.36 4.39 21.75
C THR A 310 -28.39 4.75 20.63
N LEU A 311 -28.90 4.91 19.42
CA LEU A 311 -28.15 5.43 18.28
C LEU A 311 -28.57 6.88 17.99
N ALA A 312 -27.58 7.75 17.83
CA ALA A 312 -27.79 9.08 17.27
C ALA A 312 -27.32 9.13 15.83
N ASP A 313 -27.80 10.14 15.09
CA ASP A 313 -27.25 10.39 13.77
C ASP A 313 -25.73 10.59 13.82
N LEU A 314 -25.04 10.11 12.79
CA LEU A 314 -23.60 10.28 12.67
C LEU A 314 -23.33 11.76 12.48
N ALA A 315 -22.41 12.30 13.27
CA ALA A 315 -21.97 13.67 13.11
C ALA A 315 -21.17 13.80 11.81
N ASP A 316 -21.86 13.87 10.67
CA ASP A 316 -21.27 14.19 9.39
C ASP A 316 -21.85 15.52 8.90
N THR A 317 -21.26 16.59 9.42
CA THR A 317 -21.00 17.82 8.68
C THR A 317 -20.21 18.72 9.63
N GLN A 318 -19.06 19.19 9.17
CA GLN A 318 -18.40 20.36 9.75
C GLN A 318 -19.23 21.61 9.47
N ASP A 319 -20.49 21.62 9.90
CA ASP A 319 -21.28 22.83 9.94
C ASP A 319 -21.83 23.02 11.35
N SER A 320 -21.07 23.75 12.14
CA SER A 320 -21.44 24.16 13.50
C SER A 320 -22.66 25.10 13.53
N THR A 321 -23.26 25.42 12.37
CA THR A 321 -24.45 26.26 12.28
C THR A 321 -25.77 25.48 12.29
N VAL A 322 -25.76 24.16 12.06
CA VAL A 322 -26.98 23.32 12.15
C VAL A 322 -27.05 22.65 13.52
N LYS A 323 -27.46 23.42 14.55
CA LYS A 323 -27.96 22.88 15.83
C LYS A 323 -29.40 22.35 15.70
N SER A 324 -29.71 21.60 14.63
CA SER A 324 -30.95 20.82 14.60
C SER A 324 -30.71 19.58 15.46
N GLY A 325 -31.50 19.41 16.53
CA GLY A 325 -31.30 18.39 17.55
C GLY A 325 -31.01 17.02 16.94
N ARG A 326 -29.89 16.40 17.33
CA ARG A 326 -29.53 15.05 16.87
C ARG A 326 -30.69 14.12 17.19
N LYS A 327 -31.33 13.57 16.16
CA LYS A 327 -32.37 12.59 16.35
C LYS A 327 -31.72 11.30 16.88
N GLU A 328 -32.28 10.78 17.96
CA GLU A 328 -31.86 9.53 18.58
C GLU A 328 -32.94 8.48 18.36
N LEU A 329 -32.51 7.22 18.23
CA LEU A 329 -33.39 6.08 18.05
C LEU A 329 -32.93 4.92 18.91
N GLN A 330 -33.90 4.27 19.55
CA GLN A 330 -33.64 3.10 20.37
C GLN A 330 -33.59 1.84 19.51
N ILE A 331 -32.58 1.01 19.76
CA ILE A 331 -32.36 -0.28 19.12
C ILE A 331 -32.43 -1.36 20.19
N ASN A 332 -33.31 -2.33 20.00
CA ASN A 332 -33.43 -3.49 20.86
C ASN A 332 -32.81 -4.71 20.16
N PHE A 333 -31.83 -5.33 20.80
CA PHE A 333 -31.12 -6.49 20.27
C PHE A 333 -31.04 -7.59 21.31
N THR A 334 -31.33 -8.82 20.90
CA THR A 334 -31.20 -10.01 21.74
C THR A 334 -30.12 -10.90 21.16
N GLY A 335 -29.04 -11.14 21.91
CA GLY A 335 -27.91 -11.91 21.41
C GLY A 335 -26.62 -11.65 22.17
N THR A 336 -25.49 -11.89 21.49
CA THR A 336 -24.17 -11.50 22.00
C THR A 336 -23.74 -10.25 21.25
N LEU A 337 -23.48 -9.15 21.96
CA LEU A 337 -22.95 -7.94 21.33
C LEU A 337 -21.52 -8.16 20.80
N PRO A 338 -21.15 -7.49 19.69
CA PRO A 338 -19.76 -7.42 19.27
C PRO A 338 -18.89 -6.87 20.38
N LYS A 339 -17.74 -7.51 20.67
CA LYS A 339 -16.82 -7.10 21.75
C LYS A 339 -16.32 -5.65 21.59
N GLN A 340 -16.33 -5.15 20.35
CA GLN A 340 -15.85 -3.83 19.97
C GLN A 340 -16.92 -2.74 20.09
N LEU A 341 -18.20 -3.09 20.27
CA LEU A 341 -19.28 -2.12 20.40
C LEU A 341 -19.11 -1.32 21.69
N ARG A 342 -19.01 0.01 21.58
CA ARG A 342 -18.83 0.91 22.72
C ARG A 342 -19.49 2.26 22.45
N THR A 343 -19.67 3.06 23.50
CA THR A 343 -20.19 4.41 23.35
C THR A 343 -19.26 5.25 22.46
N HIS A 344 -19.84 6.17 21.71
CA HIS A 344 -19.21 7.00 20.68
C HIS A 344 -18.62 6.26 19.48
N TRP A 345 -18.86 4.96 19.39
CA TRP A 345 -18.59 4.19 18.17
C TRP A 345 -19.83 4.16 17.34
N GLY A 346 -19.68 3.90 16.05
CA GLY A 346 -20.87 3.70 15.27
C GLY A 346 -21.31 2.24 15.24
N ALA A 347 -22.56 2.02 14.86
CA ALA A 347 -23.09 0.68 14.64
C ALA A 347 -23.77 0.59 13.27
N HIS A 348 -23.57 -0.54 12.60
CA HIS A 348 -24.47 -0.99 11.53
C HIS A 348 -25.57 -1.81 12.16
N ILE A 349 -26.82 -1.44 11.89
CA ILE A 349 -27.98 -2.19 12.36
C ILE A 349 -28.74 -2.70 11.16
N THR A 350 -29.06 -3.99 11.18
CA THR A 350 -30.11 -4.55 10.35
C THR A 350 -31.26 -4.94 11.25
N GLY A 351 -32.49 -4.54 10.93
CA GLY A 351 -33.64 -4.84 11.76
C GLY A 351 -34.95 -4.30 11.22
N THR A 352 -36.03 -4.60 11.92
CA THR A 352 -37.37 -4.14 11.56
C THR A 352 -37.79 -2.96 12.45
N PRO A 353 -38.30 -1.85 11.87
CA PRO A 353 -38.89 -0.76 12.63
C PRO A 353 -40.14 -1.25 13.36
N VAL A 354 -40.26 -0.88 14.63
CA VAL A 354 -41.47 -1.08 15.43
C VAL A 354 -42.03 0.29 15.76
N THR A 355 -43.23 0.57 15.25
CA THR A 355 -43.98 1.78 15.57
C THR A 355 -44.75 1.59 16.86
N ASP A 356 -44.88 2.68 17.62
CA ASP A 356 -45.75 2.74 18.77
C ASP A 356 -47.22 2.60 18.32
N SER A 357 -47.99 1.76 19.00
CA SER A 357 -49.39 1.48 18.68
C SER A 357 -50.29 2.71 18.83
N ASP A 358 -49.93 3.64 19.70
CA ASP A 358 -50.80 4.76 20.09
C ASP A 358 -50.53 6.03 19.26
N THR A 359 -49.26 6.26 18.88
CA THR A 359 -48.86 7.48 18.16
C THR A 359 -48.56 7.27 16.68
N LYS A 360 -48.47 6.01 16.21
CA LYS A 360 -47.96 5.62 14.88
C LYS A 360 -46.56 6.16 14.53
N ASN A 361 -45.88 6.81 15.48
CA ASN A 361 -44.50 7.26 15.33
C ASN A 361 -43.56 6.07 15.54
N MET A 362 -42.35 6.17 15.01
CA MET A 362 -41.35 5.12 15.22
C MET A 362 -40.96 5.05 16.71
N GLY A 363 -41.11 3.87 17.32
CA GLY A 363 -40.75 3.65 18.72
C GLY A 363 -39.30 3.18 18.87
N TYR A 364 -38.97 2.06 18.24
CA TYR A 364 -37.63 1.47 18.28
C TYR A 364 -37.41 0.54 17.08
N ILE A 365 -36.16 0.12 16.84
CA ILE A 365 -35.86 -0.95 15.88
C ILE A 365 -35.57 -2.24 16.63
N ARG A 366 -36.21 -3.33 16.19
CA ARG A 366 -35.83 -4.68 16.59
C ARG A 366 -34.70 -5.14 15.69
N ALA A 367 -33.47 -5.07 16.19
CA ALA A 367 -32.28 -5.48 15.45
C ALA A 367 -32.18 -7.00 15.36
N THR A 368 -31.98 -7.49 14.13
CA THR A 368 -31.62 -8.89 13.85
C THR A 368 -30.10 -9.07 13.84
N SER A 369 -29.36 -8.02 13.48
CA SER A 369 -27.90 -8.00 13.55
C SER A 369 -27.37 -6.64 13.97
N ILE A 370 -26.26 -6.66 14.71
CA ILE A 370 -25.50 -5.47 15.09
C ILE A 370 -24.04 -5.72 14.76
N ALA A 371 -23.44 -4.82 13.98
CA ALA A 371 -21.99 -4.76 13.82
C ALA A 371 -21.48 -3.45 14.43
N ALA A 372 -20.45 -3.54 15.27
CA ALA A 372 -19.70 -2.37 15.69
C ALA A 372 -18.94 -1.84 14.47
N LEU A 373 -19.33 -0.68 13.98
CA LEU A 373 -18.64 -0.01 12.92
C LEU A 373 -17.74 1.07 13.52
N ASN A 374 -16.53 1.17 13.01
CA ASN A 374 -15.73 2.35 13.23
C ASN A 374 -16.26 3.50 12.36
N ILE A 375 -17.41 4.11 12.73
CA ILE A 375 -18.13 5.06 11.88
C ILE A 375 -17.61 6.48 12.02
N ARG A 376 -16.41 6.73 11.51
CA ARG A 376 -16.27 7.98 10.75
C ARG A 376 -16.15 7.55 9.30
N ASP A 377 -16.71 8.34 8.39
CA ASP A 377 -16.34 8.17 6.99
C ASP A 377 -14.80 8.29 6.90
N HIS A 378 -14.17 7.13 6.71
CA HIS A 378 -12.73 7.01 6.61
C HIS A 378 -12.28 7.00 5.15
N SER A 379 -13.18 7.28 4.21
CA SER A 379 -12.89 7.45 2.78
C SER A 379 -11.73 8.44 2.58
N LYS A 380 -11.65 9.49 3.40
CA LYS A 380 -10.53 10.45 3.39
C LYS A 380 -9.17 9.84 3.75
N TYR A 381 -9.11 8.85 4.65
CA TYR A 381 -7.87 8.14 4.98
C TYR A 381 -7.47 7.20 3.84
N VAL A 382 -8.44 6.56 3.20
CA VAL A 382 -8.24 5.77 1.98
C VAL A 382 -7.69 6.69 0.88
N LEU A 383 -8.43 7.75 0.51
CA LEU A 383 -8.03 8.70 -0.52
C LEU A 383 -6.64 9.29 -0.26
N ALA A 384 -6.35 9.73 0.97
CA ALA A 384 -5.03 10.24 1.35
C ALA A 384 -3.93 9.20 1.12
N SER A 385 -4.16 7.94 1.51
CA SER A 385 -3.20 6.84 1.30
C SER A 385 -2.88 6.64 -0.19
N TYR A 386 -3.90 6.64 -1.05
CA TYR A 386 -3.73 6.44 -2.48
C TYR A 386 -3.10 7.65 -3.19
N LEU A 387 -3.41 8.89 -2.76
CA LEU A 387 -2.75 10.09 -3.26
C LEU A 387 -1.27 10.16 -2.86
N ILE A 388 -0.94 9.76 -1.64
CA ILE A 388 0.45 9.64 -1.17
C ILE A 388 1.18 8.57 -1.99
N ALA A 389 0.60 7.38 -2.16
CA ALA A 389 1.19 6.33 -3.01
C ALA A 389 1.45 6.80 -4.44
N LEU A 390 0.46 7.45 -5.04
CA LEU A 390 0.57 8.05 -6.37
C LEU A 390 1.79 8.98 -6.44
N THR A 391 1.91 9.90 -5.49
CA THR A 391 3.02 10.86 -5.40
C THR A 391 4.36 10.14 -5.26
N VAL A 392 4.46 9.15 -4.37
CA VAL A 392 5.68 8.38 -4.13
C VAL A 392 6.12 7.60 -5.39
N PHE A 393 5.18 6.98 -6.10
CA PHE A 393 5.44 6.25 -7.34
C PHE A 393 5.86 7.18 -8.48
N LEU A 394 5.22 8.34 -8.63
CA LEU A 394 5.62 9.39 -9.57
C LEU A 394 7.04 9.87 -9.31
N LEU A 395 7.39 10.21 -8.06
CA LEU A 395 8.72 10.66 -7.69
C LEU A 395 9.79 9.59 -7.99
N ASN A 396 9.48 8.31 -7.76
CA ASN A 396 10.39 7.22 -8.07
C ASN A 396 10.65 7.07 -9.56
N LEU A 397 9.59 7.13 -10.37
CA LEU A 397 9.66 7.05 -11.81
C LEU A 397 10.40 8.26 -12.40
N LEU A 398 10.10 9.47 -11.94
CA LEU A 398 10.81 10.69 -12.33
C LEU A 398 12.29 10.63 -11.98
N GLY A 399 12.64 10.12 -10.78
CA GLY A 399 14.01 9.86 -10.39
C GLY A 399 14.71 8.85 -11.31
N ALA A 400 14.02 7.78 -11.73
CA ALA A 400 14.54 6.80 -12.67
C ALA A 400 14.85 7.39 -14.06
N LEU A 401 13.94 8.23 -14.53
CA LEU A 401 14.07 8.93 -15.80
C LEU A 401 15.17 10.00 -15.74
N ARG A 402 15.32 10.69 -14.60
CA ARG A 402 16.44 11.62 -14.36
C ARG A 402 17.78 10.90 -14.48
N THR A 403 17.95 9.72 -13.89
CA THR A 403 19.18 8.91 -14.04
C THR A 403 19.50 8.64 -15.51
N THR A 404 18.48 8.28 -16.30
CA THR A 404 18.64 8.05 -17.74
C THR A 404 19.02 9.33 -18.49
N ARG A 405 18.44 10.48 -18.14
CA ARG A 405 18.82 11.79 -18.73
C ARG A 405 20.25 12.18 -18.40
N GLU A 406 20.69 12.01 -17.16
CA GLU A 406 22.06 12.30 -16.75
C GLU A 406 23.08 11.37 -17.43
N ALA A 407 22.71 10.11 -17.67
CA ALA A 407 23.52 9.19 -18.47
C ALA A 407 23.79 9.72 -19.88
N LYS A 408 22.76 10.22 -20.56
CA LYS A 408 22.89 10.82 -21.90
C LYS A 408 23.80 12.04 -21.89
N LYS A 409 23.63 12.93 -20.90
CA LYS A 409 24.51 14.11 -20.75
C LYS A 409 25.97 13.71 -20.53
N SER A 410 26.22 12.68 -19.73
CA SER A 410 27.57 12.14 -19.52
C SER A 410 28.18 11.62 -20.82
N ILE A 411 27.43 10.83 -21.60
CA ILE A 411 27.87 10.31 -22.90
C ILE A 411 28.16 11.45 -23.88
N ALA A 412 27.27 12.42 -24.00
CA ALA A 412 27.45 13.58 -24.89
C ALA A 412 28.65 14.47 -24.50
N ARG A 413 28.99 14.56 -23.21
CA ARG A 413 30.23 15.22 -22.76
C ARG A 413 31.48 14.45 -23.19
N HIS A 414 31.47 13.13 -23.05
CA HIS A 414 32.59 12.28 -23.44
C HIS A 414 32.83 12.30 -24.95
N ILE A 415 31.78 12.22 -25.78
CA ILE A 415 31.91 12.30 -27.24
C ILE A 415 32.57 13.62 -27.65
N ARG A 416 32.08 14.75 -27.14
CA ARG A 416 32.66 16.08 -27.41
C ARG A 416 34.10 16.25 -26.92
N GLN A 417 34.52 15.53 -25.89
CA GLN A 417 35.91 15.52 -25.43
C GLN A 417 36.84 14.68 -26.30
N GLN A 418 36.32 13.73 -27.08
CA GLN A 418 37.12 12.95 -28.04
C GLN A 418 37.23 13.62 -29.41
N GLU A 419 36.27 14.50 -29.74
CA GLU A 419 36.26 15.29 -30.98
C GLU A 419 37.13 16.56 -30.91
N ARG A 420 37.57 16.96 -29.71
CA ARG A 420 38.54 18.03 -29.46
C ARG A 420 39.91 17.42 -29.21
#